data_AF-A0A2V9QRR9-F1
#
_entry.id   AF-A0A2V9QRR9-F1
#
_cell.length_a   1.000
_cell.length_b   1.000
_cell.length_c   1.000
_cell.angle_alpha   90.00
_cell.angle_beta   90.00
_cell.angle_gamma   90.00
#
_symmetry.space_group_name_H-M   'P 1'
#
loop_
_entity.id
_entity.type
_entity.pdbx_description
1 polymer ?
#
loop_
_entity_poly.entity_id
_entity_poly.type
_entity_poly.pdbx_seq_one_letter_code
_entity_poly.pdbx_strand_id
1 'polypeptide(L)'
;MDVIHVPRPPRKAINLDRQANALIMAQVSHLQHAERRLPLKYRTEIYTHAIQTEGEAAEYIREVTEAVHKAHADAAKRRSRRGLEIAAAAEPQKRKRAVKSKKKSSRTSKRKVVRNAKTTKKSQR
;
A
#
# COMPACT_ATOMS: atom_id res chain seq x y z
N MET A 1 41.31 -2.59 -15.97
CA MET A 1 40.94 -1.67 -14.88
C MET A 1 41.92 -1.90 -13.75
N ASP A 2 42.74 -0.91 -13.41
CA ASP A 2 43.69 -1.05 -12.31
C ASP A 2 43.00 -0.80 -10.97
N VAL A 3 43.13 -1.75 -10.05
CA VAL A 3 42.53 -1.69 -8.71
C VAL A 3 43.47 -0.93 -7.80
N ILE A 4 43.10 0.29 -7.43
CA ILE A 4 43.85 1.10 -6.46
C ILE A 4 43.47 0.62 -5.05
N HIS A 5 44.44 0.10 -4.29
CA HIS A 5 44.24 -0.30 -2.90
C HIS A 5 44.30 0.93 -1.99
N VAL A 6 43.16 1.30 -1.40
CA VAL A 6 43.08 2.38 -0.43
C VAL A 6 43.31 1.80 0.98
N PRO A 7 44.26 2.34 1.76
CA PRO A 7 44.51 1.87 3.12
C PRO A 7 43.29 2.15 4.01
N ARG A 8 42.97 1.18 4.88
CA ARG A 8 41.88 1.37 5.85
C ARG A 8 42.33 2.38 6.91
N PRO A 9 41.46 3.35 7.28
CA PRO A 9 41.77 4.27 8.36
C PRO A 9 41.98 3.49 9.67
N PRO A 10 42.88 3.97 10.55
CA PRO A 10 43.13 3.32 11.82
C PRO A 10 41.87 3.41 12.71
N ARG A 11 41.65 2.41 13.58
CA ARG A 11 40.47 2.39 14.47
C ARG A 11 40.33 3.63 15.35
N LYS A 12 41.46 4.27 15.69
CA LYS A 12 41.52 5.51 16.48
C LYS A 12 41.11 6.78 15.71
N ALA A 13 40.96 6.70 14.39
CA ALA A 13 40.54 7.85 13.58
C ALA A 13 39.07 8.23 13.82
N ILE A 14 38.24 7.27 14.25
CA ILE A 14 36.85 7.52 14.65
C ILE A 14 36.83 7.63 16.17
N ASN A 15 36.47 8.81 16.67
CA ASN A 15 36.28 9.05 18.09
C ASN A 15 34.85 9.56 18.32
N LEU A 16 33.97 8.68 18.78
CA LEU A 16 32.56 8.99 19.03
C LEU A 16 32.38 9.90 20.25
N ASP A 17 33.29 9.83 21.22
CA ASP A 17 33.24 10.59 22.47
C ASP A 17 33.81 12.01 22.31
N ARG A 18 34.32 12.34 21.12
CA ARG A 18 34.78 13.70 20.80
C ARG A 18 33.59 14.66 20.83
N GLN A 19 33.81 15.87 21.33
CA GLN A 19 32.82 16.94 21.30
C GLN A 19 32.38 17.25 19.86
N ALA A 20 31.07 17.47 19.69
CA ALA A 20 30.46 17.74 18.41
C ALA A 20 31.01 19.04 17.81
N ASN A 21 31.58 18.93 16.60
CA ASN A 21 32.03 20.09 15.85
C ASN A 21 30.85 20.94 15.36
N ALA A 22 31.08 22.23 15.13
CA ALA A 22 30.10 23.18 14.61
C ALA A 22 29.40 22.71 13.32
N LEU A 23 30.13 22.03 12.43
CA LEU A 23 29.56 21.46 11.20
C LEU A 23 28.48 20.41 11.51
N ILE A 24 28.76 19.51 12.44
CA ILE A 24 27.82 18.44 12.83
C ILE A 24 26.63 19.07 13.56
N MET A 25 26.87 20.05 14.43
CA MET A 25 25.78 20.77 15.10
C MET A 25 24.87 21.52 14.12
N ALA A 26 25.43 22.08 13.04
CA ALA A 26 24.63 22.68 11.97
C ALA A 26 23.76 21.62 11.25
N GLN A 27 24.30 20.42 11.00
CA GLN A 27 23.53 19.30 10.43
C GLN A 27 22.39 18.86 11.37
N VAL A 28 22.66 18.72 12.66
CA VAL A 28 21.66 18.43 13.69
C VAL A 28 20.55 19.47 13.68
N SER A 29 20.89 20.76 13.61
CA SER A 29 19.91 21.85 13.55
C SER A 29 19.02 21.78 12.30
N HIS A 30 19.61 21.50 11.13
CA HIS A 30 18.85 21.34 9.89
C HIS A 30 17.90 20.14 9.95
N LEU A 31 18.35 19.01 10.50
CA LEU A 31 17.53 17.82 10.64
C LEU A 31 16.42 18.00 11.68
N GLN A 32 16.69 18.71 12.77
CA GLN A 32 15.65 19.11 13.72
C GLN A 32 14.57 19.95 13.04
N HIS A 33 14.96 20.87 12.17
CA HIS A 33 13.98 21.65 11.40
C HIS A 33 13.15 20.75 10.47
N ALA A 34 13.77 19.77 9.80
CA ALA A 34 13.07 18.80 8.96
C ALA A 34 12.12 17.90 9.78
N GLU A 35 12.56 17.43 10.94
CA GLU A 35 11.79 16.60 11.85
C GLU A 35 10.52 17.29 12.35
N ARG A 36 10.61 18.58 12.68
CA ARG A 36 9.44 19.40 13.07
C ARG A 36 8.36 19.45 11.98
N ARG A 37 8.70 19.17 10.72
CA ARG A 37 7.75 19.10 9.59
C ARG A 37 7.18 17.70 9.38
N LEU A 38 7.73 16.67 10.02
CA LEU A 38 7.19 15.32 9.97
C LEU A 38 5.89 15.23 10.80
N PRO A 39 4.97 14.32 10.41
CA PRO A 39 3.86 13.90 11.27
C PRO A 39 4.39 13.40 12.62
N LEU A 40 3.67 13.70 13.71
CA LEU A 40 4.11 13.39 15.08
C LEU A 40 4.54 11.93 15.26
N LYS A 41 3.85 10.99 14.62
CA LYS A 41 4.14 9.55 14.67
C LYS A 41 5.54 9.14 14.16
N TYR A 42 6.27 10.01 13.46
CA TYR A 42 7.64 9.75 12.99
C TYR A 42 8.66 10.68 13.64
N ARG A 43 8.26 11.55 14.58
CA ARG A 43 9.23 12.38 15.28
C ARG A 43 9.95 11.52 16.32
N THR A 44 11.24 11.77 16.46
CA THR A 44 12.06 11.26 17.56
C THR A 44 11.75 12.07 18.82
N GLU A 45 11.90 11.44 19.98
CA GLU A 45 11.72 12.11 21.28
C GLU A 45 13.06 12.65 21.82
N ILE A 46 14.06 12.77 20.95
CA ILE A 46 15.42 13.16 21.33
C ILE A 46 15.49 14.67 21.53
N TYR A 47 15.97 15.08 22.70
CA TYR A 47 16.22 16.49 23.00
C TYR A 47 17.56 16.95 22.39
N THR A 48 17.49 17.76 21.34
CA THR A 48 18.70 18.18 20.57
C THR A 48 19.74 18.93 21.38
N HIS A 49 19.37 19.66 22.43
CA HIS A 49 20.35 20.38 23.26
C HIS A 49 21.10 19.47 24.24
N ALA A 50 20.70 18.20 24.37
CA ALA A 50 21.48 17.21 25.12
C ALA A 50 22.63 16.61 24.30
N ILE A 51 22.66 16.83 22.98
CA ILE A 51 23.71 16.29 22.10
C ILE A 51 25.00 17.07 22.31
N GLN A 52 26.02 16.41 22.86
CA GLN A 52 27.34 16.99 23.14
C GLN A 52 28.45 16.32 22.32
N THR A 53 28.30 15.03 22.01
CA THR A 53 29.33 14.24 21.33
C THR A 53 29.01 13.98 19.86
N GLU A 54 30.03 13.68 19.06
CA GLU A 54 29.86 13.29 17.65
C GLU A 54 29.09 11.98 17.52
N GLY A 55 29.24 11.05 18.47
CA GLY A 55 28.49 9.80 18.52
C GLY A 55 26.98 10.03 18.72
N GLU A 56 26.62 10.83 19.72
CA GLU A 56 25.21 11.20 19.97
C GLU A 56 24.59 11.92 18.78
N ALA A 57 25.35 12.84 18.17
CA ALA A 57 24.90 13.52 16.97
C ALA A 57 24.67 12.55 15.80
N ALA A 58 25.59 11.59 15.60
CA ALA A 58 25.47 10.58 14.55
C ALA A 58 24.26 9.67 14.77
N GLU A 59 23.97 9.28 16.02
CA GLU A 59 22.78 8.52 16.36
C GLU A 59 21.50 9.28 16.05
N TYR A 60 21.39 10.54 16.51
CA TYR A 60 20.25 11.41 16.19
C TYR A 60 20.05 11.57 14.68
N ILE A 61 21.12 11.85 13.95
CA ILE A 61 21.09 11.99 12.48
C ILE A 61 20.56 10.70 11.83
N ARG A 62 21.03 9.53 12.30
CA ARG A 62 20.58 8.24 11.77
C ARG A 62 19.08 8.04 12.01
N GLU A 63 18.60 8.28 13.23
CA GLU A 63 17.20 8.07 13.57
C GLU A 63 16.26 9.00 12.80
N VAL A 64 16.57 10.30 12.73
CA VAL A 64 15.75 11.27 12.00
C VAL A 64 15.72 10.94 10.50
N THR A 65 16.85 10.58 9.90
CA THR A 65 16.90 10.25 8.47
C THR A 65 16.13 8.96 8.15
N GLU A 66 16.22 7.94 9.00
CA GLU A 66 15.38 6.74 8.89
C GLU A 66 13.89 7.07 9.02
N ALA A 67 13.52 7.95 9.95
CA ALA A 67 12.14 8.37 10.15
C ALA A 67 11.59 9.15 8.94
N VAL A 68 12.40 10.05 8.35
CA VAL A 68 12.08 10.74 7.10
C VAL A 68 11.83 9.72 5.99
N HIS A 69 12.74 8.75 5.80
CA HIS A 69 12.57 7.72 4.78
C HIS A 69 11.29 6.89 4.98
N LYS A 70 10.98 6.48 6.21
CA LYS A 70 9.74 5.76 6.55
C LYS A 70 8.50 6.60 6.22
N ALA A 71 8.51 7.89 6.58
CA ALA A 71 7.40 8.80 6.29
C ALA A 71 7.16 8.96 4.78
N HIS A 72 8.24 9.07 3.98
CA HIS A 72 8.15 9.15 2.53
C HIS A 72 7.66 7.85 1.89
N ALA A 73 8.13 6.69 2.37
CA ALA A 73 7.69 5.39 1.88
C ALA A 73 6.18 5.18 2.13
N ASP A 74 5.69 5.50 3.32
CA ASP A 74 4.28 5.41 3.65
C ASP A 74 3.43 6.39 2.82
N ALA A 75 3.91 7.62 2.62
CA ALA A 75 3.25 8.58 1.75
C ALA A 75 3.21 8.10 0.29
N ALA A 76 4.27 7.46 -0.22
CA ALA A 76 4.29 6.87 -1.55
C ALA A 76 3.28 5.73 -1.67
N LYS A 77 3.20 4.83 -0.68
CA LYS A 77 2.21 3.74 -0.63
C LYS A 77 0.77 4.25 -0.59
N ARG A 78 0.51 5.36 0.11
CA ARG A 78 -0.82 6.00 0.11
C ARG A 78 -1.16 6.58 -1.27
N ARG A 79 -0.19 7.22 -1.94
CA ARG A 79 -0.38 7.76 -3.29
C ARG A 79 -0.63 6.67 -4.32
N SER A 80 0.10 5.55 -4.28
CA SER A 80 -0.13 4.44 -5.20
C SER A 80 -1.51 3.80 -5.02
N ARG A 81 -1.96 3.60 -3.77
CA ARG A 81 -3.33 3.12 -3.48
C ARG A 81 -4.40 4.06 -4.02
N ARG A 82 -4.24 5.37 -3.80
CA ARG A 82 -5.21 6.36 -4.27
C ARG A 82 -5.27 6.44 -5.80
N GLY A 83 -4.13 6.28 -6.48
CA GLY A 83 -4.09 6.19 -7.95
C GLY A 83 -4.88 4.99 -8.49
N LEU A 84 -4.76 3.84 -7.82
CA LEU A 84 -5.53 2.63 -8.15
C LEU A 84 -7.03 2.81 -7.87
N GLU A 85 -7.41 3.43 -6.76
CA GLU A 85 -8.82 3.71 -6.43
C GLU A 85 -9.47 4.67 -7.42
N ILE A 86 -8.76 5.72 -7.84
CA ILE A 86 -9.26 6.66 -8.85
C ILE A 86 -9.39 5.97 -10.22
N ALA A 87 -8.41 5.16 -10.61
CA ALA A 87 -8.48 4.39 -11.86
C ALA A 87 -9.63 3.36 -11.84
N ALA A 88 -9.83 2.67 -10.73
CA ALA A 88 -10.94 1.73 -10.55
C ALA A 88 -12.31 2.43 -10.53
N ALA A 89 -12.41 3.63 -9.95
CA ALA A 89 -13.64 4.43 -9.97
C ALA A 89 -13.93 5.05 -11.35
N ALA A 90 -12.88 5.31 -12.15
CA ALA A 90 -13.00 5.81 -13.51
C ALA A 90 -13.34 4.72 -14.54
N GLU A 91 -13.22 3.43 -14.19
CA GLU A 91 -13.63 2.34 -15.06
C GLU A 91 -15.17 2.34 -15.17
N PRO A 92 -15.76 2.48 -16.38
CA PRO A 92 -17.20 2.46 -16.53
C PRO A 92 -17.69 1.09 -16.09
N GLN A 93 -18.42 1.04 -14.96
CA GLN A 93 -19.12 -0.17 -14.54
C GLN A 93 -19.93 -0.67 -15.73
N LYS A 94 -19.50 -1.78 -16.35
CA LYS A 94 -20.31 -2.53 -17.30
C LYS A 94 -21.53 -3.01 -16.55
N ARG A 95 -22.57 -2.17 -16.49
CA ARG A 95 -23.90 -2.53 -16.04
C ARG A 95 -24.28 -3.72 -16.90
N LYS A 96 -24.23 -4.93 -16.32
CA LYS A 96 -24.80 -6.12 -16.93
C LYS A 96 -26.27 -5.82 -17.12
N ARG A 97 -26.64 -5.34 -18.31
CA ARG A 97 -28.03 -5.23 -18.74
C ARG A 97 -28.57 -6.64 -18.64
N ALA A 98 -29.39 -6.89 -17.63
CA ALA A 98 -30.15 -8.12 -17.51
C ALA A 98 -31.07 -8.20 -18.72
N VAL A 99 -30.60 -8.86 -19.78
CA VAL A 99 -31.44 -9.24 -20.91
C VAL A 99 -32.40 -10.29 -20.37
N LYS A 100 -33.60 -9.86 -19.96
CA LYS A 100 -34.75 -10.75 -19.74
C LYS A 100 -35.08 -11.41 -21.07
N SER A 101 -34.40 -12.50 -21.40
CA SER A 101 -34.80 -13.39 -22.48
C SER A 101 -36.11 -14.07 -22.05
N LYS A 102 -37.25 -13.61 -22.59
CA LYS A 102 -38.51 -14.37 -22.56
C LYS A 102 -38.30 -15.67 -23.33
N LYS A 103 -37.87 -16.74 -22.63
CA LYS A 103 -37.81 -18.09 -23.19
C LYS A 103 -39.22 -18.67 -23.16
N LYS A 104 -39.91 -18.59 -24.30
CA LYS A 104 -41.19 -19.25 -24.56
C LYS A 104 -40.94 -20.76 -24.54
N SER A 105 -41.36 -21.44 -23.48
CA SER A 105 -41.19 -22.90 -23.34
C SER A 105 -42.20 -23.62 -24.23
N SER A 106 -41.75 -24.07 -25.41
CA SER A 106 -42.46 -25.09 -26.18
C SER A 106 -42.30 -26.43 -25.49
N ARG A 107 -43.26 -26.75 -24.62
CA ARG A 107 -43.32 -28.02 -23.88
C ARG A 107 -43.95 -29.08 -24.78
N THR A 108 -43.14 -29.74 -25.60
CA THR A 108 -43.54 -30.86 -26.45
C THR A 108 -43.84 -32.08 -25.57
N SER A 109 -45.09 -32.21 -25.10
CA SER A 109 -45.54 -33.39 -24.37
C SER A 109 -45.80 -34.54 -25.34
N LYS A 110 -44.84 -35.45 -25.47
CA LYS A 110 -45.05 -36.79 -26.03
C LYS A 110 -46.05 -37.52 -25.12
N ARG A 111 -47.32 -37.61 -25.52
CA ARG A 111 -48.33 -38.40 -24.82
C ARG A 111 -48.63 -39.68 -25.62
N LYS A 112 -48.20 -40.77 -25.00
CA LYS A 112 -48.30 -42.18 -25.38
C LYS A 112 -49.74 -42.52 -25.80
N VAL A 113 -49.90 -43.01 -27.03
CA VAL A 113 -51.13 -43.64 -27.50
C VAL A 113 -51.22 -45.03 -26.87
N VAL A 114 -52.20 -45.24 -25.99
CA VAL A 114 -52.66 -46.58 -25.61
C VAL A 114 -54.18 -46.58 -25.71
N ARG A 115 -54.66 -47.53 -26.52
CA ARG A 115 -56.05 -47.83 -26.86
C ARG A 115 -56.79 -48.41 -25.65
N ASN A 116 -58.08 -48.09 -25.52
CA ASN A 116 -59.19 -48.99 -25.14
C ASN A 116 -60.47 -48.16 -25.08
N ALA A 117 -61.45 -48.37 -25.96
CA ALA A 117 -62.45 -49.46 -25.99
C ALA A 117 -63.78 -49.04 -25.34
N LYS A 118 -64.69 -48.58 -26.21
CA LYS A 118 -66.10 -48.96 -26.38
C LYS A 118 -66.90 -49.38 -25.12
N THR A 119 -68.01 -48.66 -24.88
CA THR A 119 -69.33 -49.01 -24.28
C THR A 119 -69.86 -47.74 -23.58
N THR A 120 -71.12 -47.29 -23.59
CA THR A 120 -72.43 -47.86 -23.92
C THR A 120 -73.48 -46.73 -24.02
N LYS A 121 -74.46 -46.92 -24.93
CA LYS A 121 -75.92 -46.63 -24.81
C LYS A 121 -76.44 -45.32 -24.19
N LYS A 122 -77.33 -44.65 -24.94
CA LYS A 122 -78.82 -44.57 -24.75
C LYS A 122 -79.31 -43.17 -25.21
N SER A 123 -79.85 -43.05 -26.43
CA SER A 123 -81.29 -43.02 -26.75
C SER A 123 -82.06 -41.84 -26.13
N GLN A 124 -82.56 -40.95 -27.00
CA GLN A 124 -83.97 -40.53 -27.08
C GLN A 124 -84.18 -39.51 -28.22
N ARG A 125 -84.76 -39.95 -29.34
CA ARG A 125 -86.01 -39.43 -29.92
C ARG A 125 -86.41 -40.24 -31.15
#